data_AF-A0A953K8U2-F1
#
_entry.id   AF-A0A953K8U2-F1
#
_cell.length_a   1.000
_cell.length_b   1.000
_cell.length_c   1.000
_cell.angle_alpha   90.00
_cell.angle_beta   90.00
_cell.angle_gamma   90.00
#
_symmetry.space_group_name_H-M   'P 1'
#
loop_
_entity.id
_entity.type
_entity.pdbx_description
1 polymer ?
#
loop_
_entity_poly.entity_id
_entity_poly.type
_entity_poly.pdbx_seq_one_letter_code
_entity_poly.pdbx_strand_id
1 'polypeptide(L)'
;MIEPIVEGLTASVLADIVLDDVIYADVAWPGAMGLPGAIRCYVQMHDPASMICYETSIFSDGETYQAVIRVLEGHSNIQGAAAEGATIHFGYCYGGMGNHVFIKSLCDLERKDGYFIYRMGDLRFRISPSARGVWDRAALWLSMRRFIVRVRDKKNPPEWIDGPAGSARGYIDPMMLGNEAP
;
A
#
# COMPACT_ATOMS: atom_id res chain seq x y z
N MET A 1 -17.05 -2.41 -15.13
CA MET A 1 -16.06 -1.92 -14.16
C MET A 1 -16.87 -1.36 -13.01
N ILE A 2 -16.59 -1.81 -11.79
CA ILE A 2 -17.31 -1.46 -10.58
C ILE A 2 -16.50 -0.39 -9.85
N GLU A 3 -17.16 0.69 -9.51
CA GLU A 3 -16.58 1.75 -8.69
C GLU A 3 -16.71 1.37 -7.21
N PRO A 4 -15.70 1.65 -6.37
CA PRO A 4 -15.79 1.42 -4.93
C PRO A 4 -16.87 2.29 -4.27
N ILE A 5 -17.47 1.76 -3.21
CA ILE A 5 -18.28 2.55 -2.29
C ILE A 5 -17.31 3.30 -1.37
N VAL A 6 -17.50 4.61 -1.19
CA VAL A 6 -16.64 5.41 -0.31
C VAL A 6 -17.28 5.56 1.05
N GLU A 7 -16.55 5.20 2.10
CA GLU A 7 -17.02 5.24 3.49
C GLU A 7 -15.96 5.81 4.43
N GLY A 8 -16.38 6.34 5.58
CA GLY A 8 -15.46 6.85 6.60
C GLY A 8 -14.79 5.71 7.36
N LEU A 9 -13.46 5.72 7.44
CA LEU A 9 -12.69 4.81 8.28
C LEU A 9 -12.70 5.31 9.73
N THR A 10 -13.28 4.51 10.62
CA THR A 10 -13.33 4.77 12.06
C THR A 10 -12.56 3.67 12.82
N ALA A 11 -12.27 3.88 14.09
CA ALA A 11 -11.59 2.89 14.93
C ALA A 11 -12.34 1.55 15.00
N SER A 12 -13.68 1.57 15.04
CA SER A 12 -14.48 0.33 15.04
C SER A 12 -14.37 -0.40 13.71
N VAL A 13 -14.47 0.32 12.59
CA VAL A 13 -14.29 -0.27 11.26
C VAL A 13 -12.88 -0.85 11.12
N LEU A 14 -11.85 -0.14 11.57
CA LEU A 14 -10.47 -0.63 11.52
C LEU A 14 -10.29 -1.95 12.30
N ALA A 15 -10.93 -2.08 13.46
CA ALA A 15 -10.86 -3.29 14.27
C ALA A 15 -11.49 -4.52 13.57
N ASP A 16 -12.46 -4.29 12.70
CA ASP A 16 -13.19 -5.34 11.97
C ASP A 16 -12.57 -5.65 10.59
N ILE A 17 -11.65 -4.82 10.08
CA ILE A 17 -10.98 -5.06 8.79
C ILE A 17 -10.07 -6.28 8.90
N VAL A 18 -10.34 -7.29 8.07
CA VAL A 18 -9.43 -8.40 7.81
C VAL A 18 -8.32 -7.91 6.87
N LEU A 19 -7.06 -7.92 7.33
CA LEU A 19 -5.93 -7.39 6.56
C LEU A 19 -5.71 -8.10 5.22
N ASP A 20 -6.05 -9.39 5.14
CA ASP A 20 -6.00 -10.12 3.88
C ASP A 20 -7.00 -9.58 2.85
N ASP A 21 -8.04 -8.87 3.25
CA ASP A 21 -9.01 -8.28 2.31
C ASP A 21 -8.61 -6.86 1.86
N VAL A 22 -7.60 -6.25 2.49
CA VAL A 22 -7.05 -4.96 2.06
C VAL A 22 -6.21 -5.17 0.80
N ILE A 23 -6.63 -4.60 -0.33
CA ILE A 23 -5.95 -4.75 -1.63
C ILE A 23 -4.88 -3.68 -1.82
N TYR A 24 -5.20 -2.45 -1.46
CA TYR A 24 -4.38 -1.27 -1.72
C TYR A 24 -4.69 -0.20 -0.67
N ALA A 25 -3.68 0.46 -0.15
CA ALA A 25 -3.84 1.68 0.62
C ALA A 25 -2.81 2.72 0.20
N ASP A 26 -3.20 3.99 0.18
CA ASP A 26 -2.25 5.10 0.14
C ASP A 26 -2.49 6.08 1.27
N VAL A 27 -1.38 6.58 1.80
CA VAL A 27 -1.30 7.44 2.99
C VAL A 27 -0.53 8.68 2.58
N ALA A 28 -1.16 9.83 2.65
CA ALA A 28 -0.50 11.12 2.62
C ALA A 28 -0.15 11.52 4.05
N TRP A 29 1.13 11.74 4.37
CA TRP A 29 1.50 12.30 5.67
C TRP A 29 1.04 13.75 5.83
N PRO A 30 0.78 14.23 7.06
CA PRO A 30 0.38 15.60 7.29
C PRO A 30 1.45 16.57 6.75
N GLY A 31 1.04 17.59 5.99
CA GLY A 31 1.94 18.57 5.39
C GLY A 31 2.56 18.15 4.06
N ALA A 32 2.36 16.90 3.60
CA ALA A 32 2.70 16.46 2.26
C ALA A 32 2.04 17.37 1.20
N MET A 33 2.81 18.22 0.53
CA MET A 33 2.31 19.21 -0.45
C MET A 33 1.19 20.12 0.07
N GLY A 34 1.16 20.41 1.37
CA GLY A 34 0.09 21.20 2.00
C GLY A 34 -1.24 20.45 2.14
N LEU A 35 -1.24 19.13 1.95
CA LEU A 35 -2.41 18.30 2.19
C LEU A 35 -2.61 18.02 3.67
N PRO A 36 -3.87 17.84 4.10
CA PRO A 36 -4.21 17.60 5.48
C PRO A 36 -3.64 16.29 6.05
N GLY A 37 -3.15 15.39 5.22
CA GLY A 37 -2.81 14.03 5.64
C GLY A 37 -4.07 13.18 5.69
N ALA A 38 -4.12 12.21 4.80
CA ALA A 38 -5.30 11.42 4.50
C ALA A 38 -4.91 9.99 4.14
N ILE A 39 -5.82 9.05 4.39
CA ILE A 39 -5.66 7.64 4.10
C ILE A 39 -6.83 7.20 3.23
N ARG A 40 -6.53 6.44 2.18
CA ARG A 40 -7.51 5.70 1.39
C ARG A 40 -7.14 4.23 1.45
N CYS A 41 -8.06 3.38 1.90
CA CYS A 41 -7.85 1.95 2.05
C CYS A 41 -8.93 1.18 1.28
N TYR A 42 -8.54 0.42 0.27
CA TYR A 42 -9.42 -0.34 -0.60
C TYR A 42 -9.53 -1.77 -0.09
N VAL A 43 -10.72 -2.12 0.42
CA VAL A 43 -11.02 -3.42 1.04
C VAL A 43 -12.01 -4.18 0.16
N GLN A 44 -11.69 -5.44 -0.11
CA GLN A 44 -12.54 -6.39 -0.82
C GLN A 44 -13.60 -6.93 0.13
N MET A 45 -14.87 -6.85 -0.27
CA MET A 45 -15.98 -7.48 0.44
C MET A 45 -16.44 -8.71 -0.35
N HIS A 46 -16.64 -9.84 0.34
CA HIS A 46 -16.99 -11.11 -0.32
C HIS A 46 -18.51 -11.34 -0.41
N ASP A 47 -19.30 -10.76 0.49
CA ASP A 47 -20.77 -10.93 0.52
C ASP A 47 -21.51 -9.63 0.90
N PRO A 48 -22.15 -8.93 -0.05
CA PRO A 48 -22.04 -9.15 -1.49
C PRO A 48 -20.64 -8.77 -2.01
N ALA A 49 -20.23 -9.42 -3.09
CA ALA A 49 -19.00 -9.13 -3.82
C ALA A 49 -18.91 -7.64 -4.21
N SER A 50 -18.13 -6.86 -3.46
CA SER A 50 -18.00 -5.42 -3.62
C SER A 50 -16.63 -4.91 -3.16
N MET A 51 -16.37 -3.62 -3.33
CA MET A 51 -15.16 -2.98 -2.85
C MET A 51 -15.52 -1.69 -2.14
N ILE A 52 -14.96 -1.49 -0.95
CA ILE A 52 -15.11 -0.27 -0.17
C ILE A 52 -13.77 0.46 -0.17
N CYS A 53 -13.80 1.76 -0.45
CA CYS A 53 -12.69 2.67 -0.22
C CYS A 53 -12.96 3.40 1.09
N TYR A 54 -12.34 2.92 2.17
CA TYR A 54 -12.39 3.55 3.46
C TYR A 54 -11.44 4.74 3.51
N GLU A 55 -11.94 5.89 3.99
CA GLU A 55 -11.20 7.14 4.03
C GLU A 55 -11.16 7.74 5.43
N THR A 56 -10.00 8.22 5.86
CA THR A 56 -9.88 9.06 7.06
C THR A 56 -8.77 10.09 6.87
N SER A 57 -8.76 11.11 7.73
CA SER A 57 -7.74 12.14 7.75
C SER A 57 -7.34 12.46 9.18
N ILE A 58 -6.13 12.96 9.37
CA ILE A 58 -5.66 13.38 10.70
C ILE A 58 -6.54 14.47 11.32
N PHE A 59 -7.25 15.25 10.49
CA PHE A 59 -8.13 16.35 10.92
C PHE A 59 -9.52 15.88 11.33
N SER A 60 -10.05 14.84 10.67
CA SER A 60 -11.36 14.29 11.00
C SER A 60 -11.30 13.31 12.17
N ASP A 61 -10.27 12.46 12.19
CA ASP A 61 -10.08 11.43 13.21
C ASP A 61 -8.58 11.06 13.29
N GLY A 62 -7.85 11.88 14.04
CA GLY A 62 -6.40 11.72 14.21
C GLY A 62 -5.99 10.41 14.87
N GLU A 63 -6.82 9.88 15.78
CA GLU A 63 -6.53 8.62 16.47
C GLU A 63 -6.63 7.44 15.50
N THR A 64 -7.74 7.34 14.76
CA THR A 64 -7.91 6.30 13.73
C THR A 64 -6.85 6.45 12.65
N TYR A 65 -6.58 7.66 12.17
CA TYR A 65 -5.53 7.92 11.17
C TYR A 65 -4.17 7.33 11.60
N GLN A 66 -3.74 7.58 12.85
CA GLN A 66 -2.49 7.04 13.37
C GLN A 66 -2.55 5.52 13.60
N ALA A 67 -3.70 4.99 14.02
CA ALA A 67 -3.89 3.55 14.19
C ALA A 67 -3.75 2.80 12.86
N VAL A 68 -4.33 3.33 11.78
CA VAL A 68 -4.23 2.73 10.43
C VAL A 68 -2.78 2.69 9.96
N ILE A 69 -2.01 3.78 10.14
CA ILE A 69 -0.59 3.80 9.78
C ILE A 69 0.18 2.70 10.50
N ARG A 70 0.01 2.59 11.82
CA ARG A 70 0.68 1.55 12.62
C ARG A 70 0.35 0.14 12.14
N VAL A 71 -0.91 -0.12 11.79
CA VAL A 71 -1.35 -1.41 11.24
C VAL A 71 -0.71 -1.68 9.88
N LEU A 72 -0.74 -0.71 8.97
CA LEU A 72 -0.16 -0.87 7.63
C LEU A 72 1.35 -1.10 7.70
N GLU A 73 2.08 -0.28 8.47
CA GLU A 73 3.52 -0.41 8.65
C GLU A 73 3.91 -1.71 9.34
N GLY A 74 3.22 -2.06 10.43
CA GLY A 74 3.45 -3.27 11.22
C GLY A 74 3.24 -4.57 10.45
N HIS A 75 2.48 -4.53 9.36
CA HIS A 75 2.19 -5.67 8.48
C HIS A 75 2.78 -5.50 7.06
N SER A 76 3.75 -4.60 6.90
CA SER A 76 4.44 -4.35 5.62
C SER A 76 5.87 -4.87 5.61
N ASN A 77 6.47 -4.96 4.43
CA ASN A 77 7.88 -5.28 4.25
C ASN A 77 8.86 -4.12 4.56
N ILE A 78 8.43 -3.07 5.26
CA ILE A 78 9.33 -2.01 5.72
C ILE A 78 10.28 -2.58 6.78
N GLN A 79 11.59 -2.47 6.53
CA GLN A 79 12.60 -2.98 7.44
C GLN A 79 12.51 -2.28 8.81
N GLY A 80 12.40 -3.07 9.87
CA GLY A 80 12.34 -2.57 11.25
C GLY A 80 10.98 -2.01 11.68
N ALA A 81 9.99 -1.93 10.78
CA ALA A 81 8.64 -1.49 11.12
C ALA A 81 7.68 -2.67 11.37
N ALA A 82 7.95 -3.82 10.77
CA ALA A 82 7.13 -5.01 10.97
C ALA A 82 7.09 -5.41 12.46
N ALA A 83 5.88 -5.65 12.98
CA ALA A 83 5.71 -6.09 14.35
C ALA A 83 6.30 -7.51 14.52
N GLU A 84 6.88 -7.78 15.70
CA GLU A 84 7.49 -9.08 15.98
C GLU A 84 6.46 -10.21 15.83
N GLY A 85 6.81 -11.23 15.03
CA GLY A 85 5.91 -12.35 14.73
C GLY A 85 4.74 -12.05 13.79
N ALA A 86 4.61 -10.82 13.29
CA ALA A 86 3.53 -10.45 12.38
C ALA A 86 3.69 -11.09 10.99
N THR A 87 2.55 -11.44 10.39
CA THR A 87 2.51 -11.82 8.97
C THR A 87 2.60 -10.56 8.12
N ILE A 88 3.46 -10.61 7.10
CA ILE A 88 3.61 -9.52 6.13
C ILE A 88 2.48 -9.64 5.10
N HIS A 89 1.52 -8.71 5.15
CA HIS A 89 0.41 -8.62 4.21
C HIS A 89 0.73 -7.66 3.07
N PHE A 90 1.60 -6.65 3.26
CA PHE A 90 1.78 -5.57 2.28
C PHE A 90 3.21 -5.44 1.77
N GLY A 91 3.33 -5.17 0.47
CA GLY A 91 4.51 -4.52 -0.09
C GLY A 91 4.37 -3.01 0.01
N TYR A 92 5.44 -2.35 0.45
CA TYR A 92 5.52 -0.91 0.60
C TYR A 92 6.28 -0.28 -0.56
N CYS A 93 5.79 0.88 -1.01
CA CYS A 93 6.57 1.79 -1.84
C CYS A 93 6.29 3.25 -1.47
N TYR A 94 7.33 4.08 -1.59
CA TYR A 94 7.19 5.51 -1.40
C TYR A 94 6.50 6.13 -2.62
N GLY A 95 5.36 6.78 -2.39
CA GLY A 95 4.51 7.42 -3.39
C GLY A 95 4.98 8.81 -3.82
N GLY A 96 6.06 9.33 -3.22
CA GLY A 96 6.59 10.66 -3.51
C GLY A 96 5.92 11.77 -2.71
N MET A 97 6.65 12.85 -2.43
CA MET A 97 6.15 14.04 -1.74
C MET A 97 5.40 13.76 -0.43
N GLY A 98 5.89 12.82 0.39
CA GLY A 98 5.26 12.43 1.67
C GLY A 98 4.07 11.48 1.54
N ASN A 99 3.86 10.88 0.36
CA ASN A 99 2.87 9.82 0.16
C ASN A 99 3.52 8.44 0.28
N HIS A 100 2.78 7.49 0.85
CA HIS A 100 3.20 6.13 1.12
C HIS A 100 2.14 5.17 0.59
N VAL A 101 2.55 4.10 -0.08
CA VAL A 101 1.63 3.16 -0.72
C VAL A 101 1.90 1.75 -0.22
N PHE A 102 0.82 1.07 0.16
CA PHE A 102 0.80 -0.31 0.64
C PHE A 102 -0.05 -1.14 -0.32
N ILE A 103 0.51 -2.20 -0.87
CA ILE A 103 -0.17 -3.05 -1.86
C ILE A 103 -0.14 -4.49 -1.37
N LYS A 104 -1.29 -5.18 -1.41
CA LYS A 104 -1.40 -6.57 -0.97
C LYS A 104 -0.34 -7.48 -1.59
N SER A 105 0.26 -8.30 -0.73
CA SER A 105 1.19 -9.36 -1.07
C SER A 105 0.53 -10.33 -2.05
N LEU A 106 1.21 -10.65 -3.15
CA LEU A 106 0.73 -11.58 -4.19
C LEU A 106 -0.59 -11.16 -4.89
N CYS A 107 -0.97 -9.89 -4.83
CA CYS A 107 -2.06 -9.34 -5.63
C CYS A 107 -1.58 -8.90 -7.02
N ASP A 108 -2.33 -9.25 -8.07
CA ASP A 108 -2.13 -8.73 -9.42
C ASP A 108 -3.09 -7.56 -9.67
N LEU A 109 -2.55 -6.41 -10.04
CA LEU A 109 -3.28 -5.19 -10.33
C LEU A 109 -3.00 -4.80 -11.78
N GLU A 110 -4.03 -4.86 -12.63
CA GLU A 110 -3.91 -4.39 -14.00
C GLU A 110 -3.80 -2.87 -14.01
N ARG A 111 -2.82 -2.35 -14.75
CA ARG A 111 -2.54 -0.91 -14.83
C ARG A 111 -3.36 -0.28 -15.96
N LYS A 112 -4.06 0.80 -15.66
CA LYS A 112 -4.69 1.71 -16.62
C LYS A 112 -4.24 3.14 -16.33
N ASP A 113 -4.36 4.02 -17.30
CA ASP A 113 -3.90 5.40 -17.14
C ASP A 113 -4.61 6.08 -15.94
N GLY A 114 -3.85 6.32 -14.87
CA GLY A 114 -4.33 6.96 -13.64
C GLY A 114 -5.10 6.08 -12.65
N TYR A 115 -5.26 4.77 -12.89
CA TYR A 115 -5.90 3.86 -11.93
C TYR A 115 -5.43 2.40 -12.07
N PHE A 116 -5.78 1.56 -11.09
CA PHE A 116 -5.58 0.12 -11.15
C PHE A 116 -6.92 -0.61 -11.27
N ILE A 117 -6.90 -1.79 -11.88
CA ILE A 117 -8.03 -2.72 -11.91
C ILE A 117 -7.66 -3.94 -11.07
N TYR A 118 -8.42 -4.15 -10.00
CA TYR A 118 -8.42 -5.39 -9.25
C TYR A 118 -9.49 -6.35 -9.80
N ARG A 119 -9.16 -7.64 -9.89
CA ARG A 119 -10.07 -8.67 -10.40
C ARG A 119 -10.43 -9.67 -9.31
N MET A 120 -11.73 -9.95 -9.19
CA MET A 120 -12.26 -11.03 -8.35
C MET A 120 -13.26 -11.82 -9.20
N GLY A 121 -12.88 -13.02 -9.65
CA GLY A 121 -13.63 -13.75 -10.68
C GLY A 121 -13.79 -12.90 -11.94
N ASP A 122 -15.04 -12.74 -12.40
CA ASP A 122 -15.38 -11.91 -13.57
C ASP A 122 -15.54 -10.41 -13.24
N LEU A 123 -15.52 -10.05 -11.95
CA LEU A 123 -15.70 -8.69 -11.50
C LEU A 123 -14.40 -7.90 -11.61
N ARG A 124 -14.53 -6.63 -11.99
CA ARG A 124 -13.41 -5.69 -12.18
C ARG A 124 -13.66 -4.44 -11.38
N PHE A 125 -12.87 -4.22 -10.34
CA PHE A 125 -12.97 -3.09 -9.44
C PHE A 125 -11.90 -2.06 -9.77
N ARG A 126 -12.29 -0.78 -9.75
CA ARG A 126 -11.36 0.33 -9.93
C ARG A 126 -10.73 0.70 -8.59
N ILE A 127 -9.41 0.86 -8.58
CA ILE A 127 -8.65 1.44 -7.46
C ILE A 127 -8.01 2.72 -7.97
N SER A 128 -8.35 3.85 -7.35
CA SER A 128 -7.88 5.18 -7.76
C SER A 128 -6.92 5.75 -6.72
N PRO A 129 -5.60 5.75 -6.98
CA PRO A 129 -4.64 6.41 -6.10
C PRO A 129 -4.99 7.88 -5.87
N SER A 130 -4.64 8.41 -4.69
CA SER A 130 -4.97 9.79 -4.32
C SER A 130 -4.43 10.87 -5.26
N ALA A 131 -3.31 10.62 -5.92
CA ALA A 131 -2.72 11.55 -6.88
C ALA A 131 -1.98 10.83 -8.02
N ARG A 132 -1.72 11.57 -9.11
CA ARG A 132 -0.99 11.02 -10.26
C ARG A 132 0.40 10.51 -9.90
N GLY A 133 1.16 11.26 -9.08
CA GLY A 133 2.49 10.83 -8.64
C GLY A 133 2.46 9.53 -7.82
N VAL A 134 1.43 9.37 -6.98
CA VAL A 134 1.21 8.13 -6.21
C VAL A 134 0.94 6.95 -7.15
N TRP A 135 0.09 7.16 -8.17
CA TRP A 135 -0.14 6.16 -9.21
C TRP A 135 1.14 5.81 -9.98
N ASP A 136 1.91 6.81 -10.44
CA ASP A 136 3.13 6.58 -11.22
C ASP A 136 4.14 5.72 -10.43
N ARG A 137 4.32 6.02 -9.14
CA ARG A 137 5.23 5.28 -8.25
C ARG A 137 4.74 3.87 -7.96
N ALA A 138 3.46 3.70 -7.65
CA ALA A 138 2.87 2.38 -7.42
C ALA A 138 2.91 1.50 -8.69
N ALA A 139 2.64 2.09 -9.86
CA ALA A 139 2.69 1.40 -11.15
C ALA A 139 4.12 0.97 -11.52
N LEU A 140 5.11 1.81 -11.21
CA LEU A 140 6.53 1.46 -11.36
C LEU A 140 6.91 0.33 -10.40
N TRP A 141 6.54 0.41 -9.13
CA TRP A 141 6.82 -0.63 -8.14
C TRP A 141 6.23 -1.99 -8.55
N LEU A 142 4.97 -2.02 -8.99
CA LEU A 142 4.32 -3.23 -9.50
C LEU A 142 5.04 -3.83 -10.72
N SER A 143 5.66 -3.00 -11.56
CA SER A 143 6.44 -3.48 -12.71
C SER A 143 7.74 -4.20 -12.31
N MET A 144 8.33 -3.79 -11.18
CA MET A 144 9.56 -4.38 -10.63
C MET A 144 9.27 -5.59 -9.73
N ARG A 145 8.04 -5.73 -9.22
CA ARG A 145 7.63 -6.83 -8.32
C ARG A 145 7.74 -8.22 -8.95
N ARG A 146 7.71 -8.34 -10.28
CA ARG A 146 7.85 -9.64 -10.98
C ARG A 146 9.16 -10.38 -10.68
N PHE A 147 10.15 -9.71 -10.09
CA PHE A 147 11.42 -10.32 -9.67
C PHE A 147 11.43 -10.84 -8.23
N ILE A 148 10.36 -10.63 -7.45
CA ILE A 148 10.22 -11.11 -6.07
C ILE A 148 9.21 -12.28 -6.05
N VAL A 149 9.70 -13.49 -6.33
CA VAL A 149 8.91 -14.73 -6.21
C VAL A 149 9.46 -15.56 -5.04
N ARG A 150 8.64 -15.82 -4.03
CA ARG A 150 8.93 -16.82 -2.99
C ARG A 150 8.88 -18.23 -3.59
N VAL A 151 9.97 -18.98 -3.48
CA VAL A 151 9.93 -20.46 -3.42
C VAL A 151 9.68 -20.83 -1.95
N ARG A 152 8.63 -21.61 -1.66
CA ARG A 152 8.42 -22.23 -0.34
C ARG A 152 8.90 -23.68 -0.42
N ASP A 153 10.00 -24.00 0.25
CA ASP A 153 10.28 -25.36 0.75
C ASP A 153 10.17 -25.30 2.29
N LYS A 154 9.55 -26.31 2.89
CA LYS A 154 9.27 -26.42 4.33
C LYS A 154 10.53 -26.47 5.21
N LYS A 155 11.73 -26.53 4.64
CA LYS A 155 12.99 -26.69 5.38
C LYS A 155 13.79 -25.41 5.62
N ASN A 156 13.51 -24.30 4.93
CA ASN A 156 14.29 -23.06 5.05
C ASN A 156 13.38 -21.84 5.30
N PRO A 157 13.78 -20.89 6.17
CA PRO A 157 13.08 -19.61 6.32
C PRO A 157 13.08 -18.84 4.99
N PRO A 158 12.14 -17.89 4.79
CA PRO A 158 12.05 -17.14 3.54
C PRO A 158 13.35 -16.36 3.29
N GLU A 159 14.08 -16.76 2.26
CA GLU A 159 15.21 -16.01 1.75
C GLU A 159 14.67 -14.82 0.96
N TRP A 160 15.07 -13.60 1.34
CA TRP A 160 14.94 -12.44 0.49
C TRP A 160 15.92 -12.65 -0.66
N ILE A 161 15.42 -12.96 -1.86
CA ILE A 161 16.29 -13.00 -3.03
C ILE A 161 16.58 -11.53 -3.38
N ASP A 162 17.75 -11.08 -2.95
CA ASP A 162 18.31 -9.81 -3.40
C ASP A 162 18.42 -9.83 -4.93
N GLY A 163 17.69 -8.93 -5.59
CA GLY A 163 18.03 -8.50 -6.94
C GLY A 163 19.47 -7.96 -6.96
N PRO A 164 20.13 -7.90 -8.13
CA PRO A 164 21.56 -7.68 -8.24
C PRO A 164 22.01 -6.49 -7.37
N ALA A 165 23.09 -6.73 -6.62
CA ALA A 165 23.66 -5.87 -5.58
C ALA A 165 23.38 -4.38 -5.81
N GLY A 166 22.33 -3.87 -5.16
CA GLY A 166 21.89 -2.49 -5.33
C GLY A 166 20.43 -2.21 -4.98
N SER A 167 19.55 -3.23 -4.95
CA SER A 167 18.11 -3.02 -4.76
C SER A 167 17.55 -3.33 -3.36
N ALA A 168 18.41 -3.65 -2.38
CA ALA A 168 18.01 -3.99 -1.01
C ALA A 168 18.83 -3.27 0.08
N ARG A 169 19.28 -2.05 -0.20
CA ARG A 169 19.35 -1.03 0.86
C ARG A 169 18.07 -0.22 0.71
N GLY A 170 17.36 0.02 1.81
CA GLY A 170 16.06 0.68 1.83
C GLY A 170 15.96 1.77 0.77
N TYR A 171 14.85 1.79 0.04
CA TYR A 171 14.60 2.73 -1.05
C TYR A 171 14.93 4.16 -0.58
N ILE A 172 16.12 4.66 -0.89
CA ILE A 172 16.48 6.07 -0.73
C ILE A 172 15.89 6.73 -1.97
N ASP A 173 14.89 7.57 -1.74
CA ASP A 173 14.32 8.44 -2.76
C ASP A 173 15.46 9.18 -3.49
N PRO A 174 15.56 9.11 -4.84
CA PRO A 174 16.55 9.90 -5.56
C PRO A 174 16.40 11.41 -5.38
N MET A 175 15.29 11.92 -4.82
CA MET A 175 15.16 13.32 -4.37
C MET A 175 15.82 13.61 -3.01
N MET A 176 16.29 12.60 -2.26
CA MET A 176 17.11 12.75 -1.05
C MET A 176 18.61 12.90 -1.35
N LEU A 177 19.02 12.76 -2.62
CA LEU A 177 20.35 13.15 -3.09
C LEU A 177 20.34 14.63 -3.45
N GLY A 178 20.11 15.46 -2.42
CA GLY A 178 20.33 16.90 -2.50
C GLY A 178 21.82 17.18 -2.60
N ASN A 179 22.23 17.80 -3.70
CA ASN A 179 23.44 18.59 -3.88
C ASN A 179 24.72 18.08 -3.19
N GLU A 180 25.45 17.22 -3.87
CA GLU A 180 26.90 17.37 -3.89
C GLU A 180 27.34 17.64 -5.32
N ALA A 181 27.64 18.91 -5.57
CA ALA A 181 28.45 19.39 -6.68
C ALA A 181 29.65 20.13 -6.06
N PRO A 182 30.79 20.28 -6.76
CA PRO A 182 31.31 19.53 -7.90
C PRO A 182 32.43 18.53 -7.53
#